data_AF-A0A975Z7E1-F1
#
_entry.id   AF-A0A975Z7E1-F1
#
_cell.length_a   1.000
_cell.length_b   1.000
_cell.length_c   1.000
_cell.angle_alpha   90.00
_cell.angle_beta   90.00
_cell.angle_gamma   90.00
#
_symmetry.space_group_name_H-M   'P 1'
#
loop_
_entity.id
_entity.type
_entity.pdbx_description
1 polymer ?
#
loop_
_entity_poly.entity_id
_entity_poly.type
_entity_poly.pdbx_seq_one_letter_code
_entity_poly.pdbx_strand_id
1 'polypeptide(L)'
;MLSTALFVQACAGLPYPYELRFSMPTFNYWSIAFASVGIPIAIALIGLAMRGSLPRRLMIGLAGILALPFGLFSGCAAMEAPELGASDISFELLSQVEAGDEAYRLYRTDCGATCAFGLVLRKERDWWGIVRSTTPVWSLYRADQGEVLLVDRKLKIMSGGAVLAEVAL
;
A
#
# COMPACT_ATOMS: atom_id res chain seq x y z
N MET A 1 -1.49 15.96 -5.13
CA MET A 1 -0.25 15.47 -5.79
C MET A 1 0.23 14.18 -5.16
N LEU A 2 0.41 14.10 -3.84
CA LEU A 2 0.79 12.84 -3.17
C LEU A 2 -0.29 11.75 -3.28
N SER A 3 -1.56 12.11 -3.06
CA SER A 3 -2.72 11.20 -3.23
C SER A 3 -2.85 10.67 -4.66
N THR A 4 -2.58 11.52 -5.66
CA THR A 4 -2.62 11.13 -7.07
C THR A 4 -1.45 10.21 -7.44
N ALA A 5 -0.26 10.43 -6.89
CA ALA A 5 0.89 9.55 -7.10
C ALA A 5 0.68 8.17 -6.45
N LEU A 6 0.12 8.14 -5.23
CA LEU A 6 -0.28 6.91 -4.54
C LEU A 6 -1.37 6.15 -5.31
N PHE A 7 -2.36 6.86 -5.84
CA PHE A 7 -3.43 6.28 -6.65
C PHE A 7 -2.92 5.74 -7.99
N VAL A 8 -2.04 6.47 -8.69
CA VAL A 8 -1.42 6.00 -9.94
C VAL A 8 -0.54 4.78 -9.68
N GLN A 9 0.21 4.76 -8.57
CA GLN A 9 1.00 3.59 -8.21
C GLN A 9 0.13 2.38 -7.89
N ALA A 10 -0.96 2.56 -7.13
CA ALA A 10 -1.92 1.51 -6.79
C ALA A 10 -2.67 0.98 -8.04
N CYS A 11 -3.04 1.84 -8.99
CA CYS A 11 -3.79 1.46 -10.18
C CYS A 11 -2.92 0.96 -11.33
N ALA A 12 -1.69 1.44 -11.47
CA ALA A 12 -0.86 1.16 -12.65
C ALA A 12 0.03 -0.09 -12.49
N GLY A 13 0.15 -0.66 -11.28
CA GLY A 13 0.99 -1.84 -11.03
C GLY A 13 2.43 -1.67 -11.53
N LEU A 14 2.89 -0.42 -11.64
CA LEU A 14 4.19 -0.10 -12.22
C LEU A 14 5.26 -0.65 -11.29
N PRO A 15 6.27 -1.38 -11.80
CA PRO A 15 7.35 -1.98 -11.00
C PRO A 15 8.30 -0.89 -10.51
N TYR A 16 7.83 -0.04 -9.60
CA TYR A 16 8.67 0.89 -8.88
C TYR A 16 9.38 0.15 -7.74
N PRO A 17 10.68 0.39 -7.51
CA PRO A 17 11.43 -0.28 -6.44
C PRO A 17 11.04 0.18 -5.03
N TYR A 18 10.10 1.13 -4.91
CA TYR A 18 9.59 1.65 -3.65
C TYR A 18 8.08 1.81 -3.75
N GLU A 19 7.37 1.36 -2.73
CA GLU A 19 5.95 1.61 -2.50
C GLU A 19 5.83 2.78 -1.55
N LEU A 20 5.11 3.83 -1.96
CA LEU A 20 4.75 4.90 -1.05
C LEU A 20 3.42 4.54 -0.40
N ARG A 21 3.33 4.78 0.92
CA ARG A 21 2.09 4.64 1.69
C ARG A 21 2.06 5.68 2.78
N PHE A 22 0.89 6.00 3.31
CA PHE A 22 0.79 6.77 4.54
C PHE A 22 1.29 5.94 5.72
N SER A 23 1.98 6.58 6.67
CA SER A 23 2.49 5.93 7.88
C SER A 23 1.35 5.39 8.76
N MET A 24 0.16 6.00 8.68
CA MET A 24 -1.08 5.45 9.24
C MET A 24 -1.86 4.68 8.16
N PRO A 25 -2.12 3.37 8.36
CA PRO A 25 -2.84 2.54 7.39
C PRO A 25 -4.19 3.13 6.97
N THR A 26 -4.98 3.63 7.93
CA THR A 26 -6.30 4.25 7.73
C THR A 26 -6.32 5.34 6.66
N PHE A 27 -5.26 6.15 6.58
CA PHE A 27 -5.20 7.23 5.59
C PHE A 27 -5.04 6.74 4.16
N ASN A 28 -4.44 5.56 3.94
CA ASN A 28 -4.39 4.95 2.61
C ASN A 28 -5.81 4.67 2.10
N TYR A 29 -6.66 4.07 2.94
CA TYR A 29 -8.03 3.72 2.61
C TYR A 29 -8.92 4.94 2.37
N TRP A 30 -8.84 5.94 3.26
CA TRP A 30 -9.54 7.21 3.05
C TRP A 30 -9.09 7.91 1.77
N SER A 31 -7.79 7.90 1.45
CA SER A 31 -7.29 8.52 0.23
C SER A 31 -7.85 7.85 -1.03
N ILE A 32 -7.98 6.52 -1.03
CA ILE A 32 -8.61 5.75 -2.11
C ILE A 32 -10.10 6.09 -2.18
N ALA A 33 -10.80 6.13 -1.05
CA ALA A 33 -12.22 6.44 -1.00
C ALA A 33 -12.53 7.82 -1.61
N PHE A 34 -11.76 8.85 -1.22
CA PHE A 34 -11.91 10.20 -1.75
C PHE A 34 -11.48 10.31 -3.21
N ALA A 35 -10.35 9.71 -3.59
CA ALA A 35 -9.88 9.73 -4.97
C ALA A 35 -10.90 9.06 -5.91
N SER A 36 -11.50 7.96 -5.46
CA SER A 36 -12.44 7.19 -6.26
C SER A 36 -13.71 7.99 -6.57
N VAL A 37 -14.25 8.74 -5.61
CA VAL A 37 -15.42 9.61 -5.84
C VAL A 37 -15.01 10.91 -6.56
N GLY A 38 -13.80 11.42 -6.30
CA GLY A 38 -13.30 12.65 -6.90
C GLY A 38 -13.16 12.58 -8.42
N ILE A 39 -12.76 11.44 -8.97
CA ILE A 39 -12.57 11.26 -10.43
C ILE A 39 -13.87 11.46 -11.23
N PRO A 40 -14.98 10.74 -10.97
CA PRO A 40 -16.22 10.96 -11.71
C PRO A 40 -16.78 12.38 -11.50
N ILE A 41 -16.64 12.95 -10.29
CA ILE A 41 -17.04 14.35 -10.04
C ILE A 41 -16.23 15.31 -10.92
N ALA A 42 -14.91 15.14 -10.98
CA ALA A 42 -14.04 15.98 -11.80
C ALA A 42 -14.42 15.88 -13.30
N ILE A 43 -14.66 14.67 -13.81
CA ILE A 43 -15.11 14.45 -15.19
C ILE A 43 -16.44 15.16 -15.46
N ALA A 44 -17.41 15.07 -14.53
CA ALA A 44 -18.69 15.75 -14.66
C ALA A 44 -18.54 17.28 -14.67
N LEU A 45 -17.72 17.83 -13.77
CA LEU A 45 -17.45 19.28 -13.70
C LEU A 45 -16.76 19.79 -14.97
N ILE A 46 -15.77 19.05 -15.49
CA ILE A 46 -15.13 19.35 -16.77
C ILE A 46 -16.18 19.37 -17.89
N GLY A 47 -17.06 18.35 -17.93
CA GLY A 47 -18.16 18.28 -18.89
C GLY A 47 -19.08 19.49 -18.85
N LEU A 48 -19.50 19.91 -17.64
CA LEU A 48 -20.36 21.08 -17.43
C LEU A 48 -19.72 22.40 -17.92
N ALA A 49 -18.39 22.52 -17.82
CA ALA A 49 -17.66 23.69 -18.29
C ALA A 49 -17.54 23.77 -19.83
N MET A 50 -17.79 22.68 -20.57
CA MET A 50 -17.68 22.67 -22.03
C MET A 50 -18.82 23.44 -22.69
N ARG A 51 -18.51 24.23 -23.74
CA ARG A 51 -19.50 25.04 -24.48
C ARG A 51 -20.38 24.23 -25.45
N GLY A 52 -19.97 23.04 -25.87
CA GLY A 52 -20.72 22.19 -26.81
C GLY A 52 -21.71 21.24 -26.11
N SER A 53 -22.92 21.11 -26.64
CA SER A 53 -23.97 20.24 -26.06
C SER A 53 -23.61 18.75 -26.14
N LEU A 54 -23.03 18.29 -27.25
CA LEU A 54 -22.59 16.91 -27.44
C LEU A 54 -21.43 16.52 -26.50
N PRO A 55 -20.27 17.21 -26.50
CA PRO A 55 -19.16 16.83 -25.61
C PRO A 55 -19.53 16.94 -24.13
N ARG A 56 -20.36 17.92 -23.76
CA ARG A 56 -20.92 18.01 -22.40
C ARG A 56 -21.72 16.76 -22.03
N ARG A 57 -22.66 16.32 -22.89
CA ARG A 57 -23.46 15.12 -22.65
C ARG A 57 -22.60 13.86 -22.58
N LEU A 58 -21.58 13.74 -23.44
CA LEU A 58 -20.65 12.61 -23.43
C LEU A 58 -19.85 12.54 -22.12
N MET A 59 -19.30 13.67 -21.67
CA MET A 59 -18.53 13.73 -20.41
C MET A 59 -19.40 13.43 -19.18
N ILE A 60 -20.61 13.99 -19.13
CA ILE A 60 -21.56 13.69 -18.04
C ILE A 60 -21.99 12.22 -18.07
N GLY A 61 -22.26 11.67 -19.26
CA GLY A 61 -22.57 10.26 -19.43
C GLY A 61 -21.44 9.35 -18.96
N LEU A 62 -20.20 9.66 -19.36
CA LEU A 62 -19.00 8.94 -18.92
C LEU A 62 -18.83 9.02 -17.40
N ALA A 63 -19.00 10.20 -16.80
CA ALA A 63 -18.95 10.36 -15.35
C ALA A 63 -20.00 9.48 -14.64
N GLY A 64 -21.23 9.42 -15.17
CA GLY A 64 -22.29 8.56 -14.64
C GLY A 64 -21.94 7.07 -14.72
N ILE A 65 -21.38 6.62 -15.84
CA ILE A 65 -20.93 5.23 -16.02
C ILE A 65 -19.81 4.89 -15.02
N LEU A 66 -18.84 5.80 -14.84
CA LEU A 66 -17.72 5.59 -13.92
C LEU A 66 -18.11 5.70 -12.45
N ALA A 67 -19.14 6.49 -12.11
CA ALA A 67 -19.57 6.69 -10.73
C ALA A 67 -19.99 5.38 -10.04
N LEU A 68 -20.54 4.41 -10.78
CA LEU A 68 -20.98 3.13 -10.25
C LEU A 68 -19.83 2.26 -9.73
N PRO A 69 -18.86 1.83 -10.56
CA PRO A 69 -17.73 1.03 -10.08
C PRO A 69 -16.86 1.79 -9.07
N PHE A 70 -16.64 3.09 -9.28
CA PHE A 70 -15.85 3.90 -8.35
C PHE A 70 -16.57 4.14 -7.01
N GLY A 71 -17.89 4.23 -7.02
CA GLY A 71 -18.71 4.29 -5.81
C GLY A 71 -18.63 3.00 -4.99
N LEU A 72 -18.62 1.84 -5.65
CA LEU A 72 -18.40 0.55 -4.98
C LEU A 72 -17.01 0.49 -4.32
N PHE A 73 -15.95 0.82 -5.06
CA PHE A 73 -14.59 0.86 -4.50
C PHE A 73 -14.46 1.83 -3.32
N SER A 74 -15.06 3.01 -3.44
CA SER A 74 -15.08 4.01 -2.37
C SER A 74 -15.82 3.51 -1.13
N GLY A 75 -16.97 2.85 -1.33
CA GLY A 75 -17.75 2.25 -0.25
C GLY A 75 -16.96 1.20 0.52
N CYS A 76 -16.33 0.24 -0.18
CA CYS A 76 -15.50 -0.77 0.46
C CYS A 76 -14.32 -0.15 1.22
N ALA A 77 -13.59 0.78 0.58
CA ALA A 77 -12.46 1.44 1.23
C ALA A 77 -12.87 2.25 2.47
N ALA A 78 -14.03 2.93 2.43
CA ALA A 78 -14.55 3.70 3.56
C ALA A 78 -15.04 2.80 4.71
N MET A 79 -15.54 1.60 4.41
CA MET A 79 -15.96 0.62 5.42
C MET A 79 -14.76 -0.06 6.10
N GLU A 80 -13.67 -0.31 5.37
CA GLU A 80 -12.46 -0.94 5.93
C GLU A 80 -11.59 0.06 6.71
N ALA A 81 -11.61 1.35 6.35
CA ALA A 81 -10.75 2.37 6.95
C ALA A 81 -10.80 2.44 8.50
N PRO A 82 -11.97 2.35 9.17
CA PRO A 82 -12.06 2.43 10.63
C PRO A 82 -11.60 1.17 11.37
N GLU A 83 -11.70 0.00 10.72
CA GLU A 83 -11.33 -1.29 11.34
C GLU A 83 -9.81 -1.51 11.35
N LEU A 84 -9.11 -0.83 10.45
CA LEU A 84 -7.66 -0.79 10.39
C LEU A 84 -7.15 0.22 11.43
N GLY A 85 -6.97 -0.25 12.66
CA GLY A 85 -6.25 0.48 13.70
C GLY A 85 -4.76 0.68 13.34
N ALA A 86 -3.88 0.65 14.34
CA ALA A 86 -2.44 0.77 14.08
C ALA A 86 -1.80 -0.48 13.43
N SER A 87 -2.55 -1.57 13.27
CA SER A 87 -2.08 -2.86 12.78
C SER A 87 -2.78 -3.25 11.48
N ASP A 88 -1.99 -3.57 10.47
CA ASP A 88 -2.44 -4.13 9.19
C ASP A 88 -2.71 -5.63 9.37
N ILE A 89 -3.94 -6.07 9.11
CA ILE A 89 -4.36 -7.46 9.34
C ILE A 89 -3.63 -8.42 8.39
N SER A 90 -3.16 -7.95 7.23
CA SER A 90 -2.46 -8.78 6.24
C SER A 90 -0.97 -8.96 6.52
N PHE A 91 -0.39 -8.16 7.42
CA PHE A 91 1.04 -8.20 7.74
C PHE A 91 1.26 -8.11 9.25
N GLU A 92 1.68 -9.23 9.84
CA GLU A 92 2.05 -9.27 11.24
C GLU A 92 3.56 -9.01 11.39
N LEU A 93 3.94 -8.01 12.17
CA LEU A 93 5.34 -7.70 12.44
C LEU A 93 5.93 -8.77 13.38
N LEU A 94 6.93 -9.51 12.91
CA LEU A 94 7.64 -10.52 13.72
C LEU A 94 8.86 -9.95 14.41
N SER A 95 9.67 -9.20 13.67
CA SER A 95 10.97 -8.70 14.14
C SER A 95 11.35 -7.43 13.38
N GLN A 96 12.10 -6.55 14.04
CA GLN A 96 12.55 -5.30 13.44
C GLN A 96 13.97 -4.96 13.89
N VAL A 97 14.73 -4.34 13.00
CA VAL A 97 16.04 -3.74 13.29
C VAL A 97 16.13 -2.37 12.65
N GLU A 98 16.65 -1.41 13.40
CA GLU A 98 16.92 -0.05 12.92
C GLU A 98 18.36 0.07 12.44
N ALA A 99 18.56 0.72 11.30
CA ALA A 99 19.88 1.00 10.71
C ALA A 99 19.90 2.46 10.22
N GLY A 100 20.12 3.39 11.15
CA GLY A 100 20.05 4.83 10.88
C GLY A 100 18.60 5.28 10.66
N ASP A 101 18.34 6.02 9.58
CA ASP A 101 17.00 6.52 9.21
C ASP A 101 16.11 5.47 8.52
N GLU A 102 16.50 4.20 8.60
CA GLU A 102 15.83 3.09 7.92
C GLU A 102 15.51 1.99 8.93
N ALA A 103 14.29 1.48 8.85
CA ALA A 103 13.82 0.34 9.64
C ALA A 103 13.68 -0.88 8.73
N TYR A 104 14.36 -1.96 9.08
CA TYR A 104 14.22 -3.25 8.42
C TYR A 104 13.25 -4.09 9.24
N ARG A 105 12.06 -4.33 8.67
CA ARG A 105 10.95 -4.99 9.34
C ARG A 105 10.63 -6.30 8.65
N LEU A 106 10.67 -7.38 9.42
CA LEU A 106 10.28 -8.72 8.98
C LEU A 106 8.82 -8.95 9.33
N TYR A 107 8.02 -9.19 8.31
CA TYR A 107 6.59 -9.45 8.44
C TYR A 107 6.27 -10.90 8.10
N ARG A 108 5.28 -11.45 8.79
CA ARG A 108 4.52 -12.60 8.34
C ARG A 108 3.33 -12.13 7.51
N THR A 109 3.17 -12.68 6.32
CA THR A 109 2.02 -12.40 5.46
C THR A 109 0.86 -13.31 5.87
N ASP A 110 -0.25 -12.73 6.30
CA ASP A 110 -1.51 -13.44 6.50
C ASP A 110 -2.44 -13.14 5.31
N CYS A 111 -2.48 -14.07 4.38
CA CYS A 111 -3.36 -14.04 3.21
C CYS A 111 -4.67 -14.81 3.45
N GLY A 112 -5.00 -15.13 4.70
CA GLY A 112 -6.23 -15.80 5.10
C GLY A 112 -6.22 -17.32 4.88
N ALA A 113 -7.41 -17.92 5.01
CA ALA A 113 -7.60 -19.37 5.14
C ALA A 113 -7.10 -20.23 3.96
N THR A 114 -6.88 -19.65 2.79
CA THR A 114 -6.55 -20.38 1.56
C THR A 114 -5.08 -20.34 1.17
N CYS A 115 -4.23 -19.66 1.95
CA CYS A 115 -2.84 -19.43 1.57
C CYS A 115 -1.88 -19.74 2.71
N ALA A 116 -0.74 -20.36 2.37
CA ALA A 116 0.31 -20.60 3.35
C ALA A 116 0.95 -19.28 3.77
N PHE A 117 1.30 -19.16 5.05
CA PHE A 117 2.09 -18.04 5.56
C PHE A 117 3.41 -17.89 4.79
N GLY A 118 3.85 -16.65 4.65
CA GLY A 118 5.13 -16.29 4.07
C GLY A 118 5.83 -15.25 4.94
N LEU A 119 7.14 -15.12 4.75
CA LEU A 119 7.96 -14.10 5.37
C LEU A 119 8.34 -13.06 4.33
N VAL A 120 8.26 -11.78 4.69
CA VAL A 120 8.68 -10.67 3.84
C VAL A 120 9.49 -9.68 4.67
N LEU A 121 10.75 -9.47 4.26
CA LEU A 121 11.59 -8.42 4.81
C LEU A 121 11.39 -7.15 3.98
N ARG A 122 11.03 -6.06 4.66
CA ARG A 122 10.84 -4.74 4.06
C ARG A 122 11.81 -3.75 4.68
N LYS A 123 12.37 -2.90 3.83
CA LYS A 123 13.07 -1.68 4.21
C LYS A 123 12.06 -0.55 4.22
N GLU A 124 11.91 0.11 5.36
CA GLU A 124 10.97 1.19 5.58
C GLU A 124 11.69 2.47 5.99
N ARG A 125 11.27 3.59 5.42
CA ARG A 125 11.72 4.92 5.84
C ARG A 125 10.52 5.84 5.96
N ASP A 126 10.40 6.48 7.12
CA ASP A 126 9.39 7.50 7.38
C ASP A 126 9.89 8.87 6.92
N TRP A 127 9.05 9.55 6.15
CA TRP A 127 9.26 10.88 5.61
C TRP A 127 8.29 11.83 6.31
N TRP A 128 8.87 12.72 7.12
CA TRP A 128 8.13 13.77 7.86
C TRP A 128 6.97 13.25 8.74
N GLY A 129 7.01 11.97 9.13
CA GLY A 129 6.01 11.32 9.99
C GLY A 129 4.64 11.05 9.35
N ILE A 130 4.47 11.33 8.05
CA ILE A 130 3.18 11.20 7.35
C ILE A 130 3.26 10.13 6.26
N VAL A 131 4.39 10.09 5.56
CA VAL A 131 4.59 9.23 4.39
C VAL A 131 5.66 8.22 4.72
N ARG A 132 5.45 6.97 4.33
CA ARG A 132 6.41 5.88 4.48
C ARG A 132 6.75 5.33 3.11
N SER A 133 8.03 5.30 2.78
CA SER A 133 8.53 4.52 1.64
C SER A 133 8.87 3.11 2.11
N THR A 134 8.37 2.11 1.40
CA THR A 134 8.55 0.70 1.72
C THR A 134 9.15 0.01 0.50
N THR A 135 10.26 -0.71 0.68
CA THR A 135 10.91 -1.48 -0.38
C THR A 135 11.01 -2.94 0.06
N PRO A 136 10.46 -3.89 -0.69
CA PRO A 136 10.68 -5.31 -0.42
C PRO A 136 12.16 -5.64 -0.67
N VAL A 137 12.80 -6.27 0.32
CA VAL A 137 14.22 -6.61 0.28
C VAL A 137 14.40 -8.10 0.02
N TRP A 138 13.57 -8.91 0.66
CA TRP A 138 13.61 -10.36 0.57
C TRP A 138 12.25 -10.95 0.92
N SER A 139 11.90 -12.10 0.36
CA SER A 139 10.70 -12.84 0.72
C SER A 139 10.91 -14.34 0.62
N LEU A 140 10.17 -15.08 1.44
CA LEU A 140 10.15 -16.54 1.44
C LEU A 140 8.72 -17.05 1.60
N TYR A 141 8.33 -17.94 0.69
CA TYR A 141 7.02 -18.58 0.72
C TYR A 141 7.04 -19.83 1.60
N ARG A 142 5.92 -20.14 2.28
CA ARG A 142 5.78 -21.25 3.24
C ARG A 142 6.77 -21.16 4.42
N ALA A 143 6.74 -20.01 5.08
CA ALA A 143 7.46 -19.77 6.32
C ALA A 143 6.61 -18.87 7.22
N ASP A 144 6.54 -19.19 8.51
CA ASP A 144 5.63 -18.57 9.48
C ASP A 144 6.35 -17.93 10.68
N GLN A 145 7.63 -18.25 10.88
CA GLN A 145 8.45 -17.71 11.94
C GLN A 145 9.83 -17.33 11.42
N GLY A 146 10.31 -16.18 11.88
CA GLY A 146 11.67 -15.76 11.66
C GLY A 146 11.99 -14.50 12.45
N GLU A 147 13.28 -14.24 12.54
CA GLU A 147 13.83 -13.05 13.18
C GLU A 147 14.86 -12.40 12.25
N VAL A 148 15.01 -11.08 12.35
CA VAL A 148 16.04 -10.35 11.63
C VAL A 148 17.09 -9.85 12.62
N LEU A 149 18.36 -10.11 12.33
CA LEU A 149 19.50 -9.69 13.14
C LEU A 149 20.46 -8.88 12.28
N LEU A 150 21.02 -7.82 12.84
CA LEU A 150 22.09 -7.06 12.22
C LEU A 150 23.45 -7.52 12.76
N VAL A 151 24.25 -8.14 11.91
CA VAL A 151 25.57 -8.67 12.24
C VAL A 151 26.56 -8.18 11.19
N ASP A 152 27.62 -7.49 11.59
CA ASP A 152 28.70 -7.00 10.69
C ASP A 152 28.20 -6.23 9.45
N ARG A 153 27.23 -5.32 9.64
CA ARG A 153 26.55 -4.56 8.57
C ARG A 153 25.81 -5.42 7.54
N LYS A 154 25.48 -6.66 7.89
CA LYS A 154 24.61 -7.53 7.11
C LYS A 154 23.37 -7.88 7.92
N LEU A 155 22.24 -7.93 7.25
CA LEU A 155 21.00 -8.44 7.82
C LEU A 155 20.99 -9.95 7.64
N LYS A 156 20.87 -10.67 8.75
CA LYS A 156 20.65 -12.12 8.76
C LYS A 156 19.20 -12.39 9.11
N ILE A 157 18.52 -13.12 8.25
CA ILE A 157 17.17 -13.60 8.51
C ILE A 157 17.31 -15.02 9.03
N MET A 158 16.84 -15.27 10.25
CA MET A 158 16.97 -16.56 10.93
C MET A 158 15.60 -17.18 11.16
N SER A 159 15.53 -18.50 11.25
CA SER A 159 14.36 -19.23 11.74
C SER A 159 14.82 -20.51 12.45
N GLY A 160 14.38 -20.72 13.69
CA GLY A 160 14.77 -21.88 14.50
C GLY A 160 16.29 -22.04 14.68
N GLY A 161 17.06 -20.95 14.68
CA GLY A 161 18.52 -20.96 14.78
C GLY A 161 19.28 -21.21 13.47
N ALA A 162 18.58 -21.46 12.35
CA ALA A 162 19.19 -21.57 11.03
C ALA A 162 19.13 -20.23 10.28
N VAL A 163 20.19 -19.91 9.52
CA VAL A 163 20.21 -18.74 8.61
C VAL A 163 19.40 -19.07 7.36
N LEU A 164 18.32 -18.33 7.11
CA LEU A 164 17.51 -18.44 5.90
C LEU A 164 18.09 -17.62 4.76
N ALA A 165 18.58 -16.41 5.06
CA ALA A 165 19.19 -15.51 4.08
C ALA A 165 20.10 -14.47 4.75
N GLU A 166 21.06 -13.97 3.97
CA GLU A 166 21.88 -12.81 4.32
C GLU A 166 21.70 -11.71 3.27
N VAL A 167 21.44 -10.49 3.73
CA VAL A 167 21.28 -9.31 2.88
C VAL A 167 22.32 -8.26 3.29
N ALA A 168 23.07 -7.76 2.32
CA ALA A 168 23.97 -6.63 2.55
C ALA A 168 23.17 -5.32 2.67
N LEU A 169 23.53 -4.48 3.66
CA LEU A 169 22.99 -3.13 3.81
C LEU A 169 23.53 -2.16 2.75
#